data_AF-D2RPI9-F1
#
_entry.id   AF-D2RPI9-F1
#
_cell.length_a   1.000
_cell.length_b   1.000
_cell.length_c   1.000
_cell.angle_alpha   90.00
_cell.angle_beta   90.00
_cell.angle_gamma   90.00
#
_symmetry.space_group_name_H-M   'P 1'
#
loop_
_entity.id
_entity.type
_entity.pdbx_description
1 polymer ?
#
loop_
_entity_poly.entity_id
_entity_poly.type
_entity_poly.pdbx_seq_one_letter_code
_entity_poly.pdbx_strand_id
1 'polypeptide(L)'
;MSPSTRAIDDRTDSTRITRRAAGWLWTRLTGSSPLRPTAGGGLALVAVSAAVSLAAAGLLGETLRIRWSVGTYYGPEYAPTTIALAAFPILVAVAVGAFRGLANVLVRTEAGDRERGHYELAVLTVLLSLLVIQVTLVLANLW
;
A
#
# COMPACT_ATOMS: atom_id res chain seq x y z
N MET A 1 -27.08 -14.65 -32.87
CA MET A 1 -25.86 -14.45 -32.05
C MET A 1 -26.29 -14.43 -30.60
N SER A 2 -25.84 -15.41 -29.81
CA SER A 2 -26.35 -15.67 -28.45
C SER A 2 -25.59 -14.83 -27.40
N PRO A 3 -26.28 -14.21 -26.42
CA PRO A 3 -25.66 -13.30 -25.44
C PRO A 3 -24.71 -13.96 -24.43
N SER A 4 -24.60 -15.30 -24.43
CA SER A 4 -23.72 -16.04 -23.52
C SER A 4 -22.24 -16.01 -23.87
N THR A 5 -21.87 -15.73 -25.13
CA THR A 5 -20.46 -15.75 -25.56
C THR A 5 -19.70 -14.49 -25.13
N ARG A 6 -20.39 -13.36 -24.98
CA ARG A 6 -19.78 -12.06 -24.66
C ARG A 6 -19.29 -11.96 -23.21
N ALA A 7 -19.97 -12.63 -22.28
CA ALA A 7 -19.62 -12.62 -20.86
C ALA A 7 -18.43 -13.53 -20.50
N ILE A 8 -18.16 -14.54 -21.33
CA ILE A 8 -17.02 -15.45 -21.12
C ILE A 8 -15.72 -14.78 -21.59
N ASP A 9 -15.76 -14.06 -22.72
CA ASP A 9 -14.60 -13.36 -23.27
C ASP A 9 -14.04 -12.27 -22.33
N ASP A 10 -14.93 -11.47 -21.72
CA ASP A 10 -14.58 -10.34 -20.84
C ASP A 10 -13.88 -10.78 -19.53
N ARG A 11 -14.23 -11.98 -19.03
CA ARG A 11 -13.60 -12.57 -17.83
C ARG A 11 -12.22 -13.16 -18.12
N THR A 12 -12.01 -13.68 -19.33
CA THR A 12 -10.69 -14.12 -19.79
C THR A 12 -9.74 -12.96 -20.11
N ASP A 13 -10.28 -11.80 -20.49
CA ASP A 13 -9.46 -10.64 -20.85
C ASP A 13 -8.95 -9.91 -19.59
N SER A 14 -9.82 -9.72 -18.59
CA SER A 14 -9.44 -9.16 -17.28
C SER A 14 -8.38 -10.00 -16.55
N THR A 15 -8.43 -11.32 -16.65
CA THR A 15 -7.42 -12.21 -16.04
C THR A 15 -6.06 -12.19 -16.76
N ARG A 16 -6.04 -11.89 -18.07
CA ARG A 16 -4.80 -11.68 -18.83
C ARG A 16 -4.18 -10.33 -18.56
N ILE A 17 -4.99 -9.28 -18.46
CA ILE A 17 -4.54 -7.92 -18.15
C ILE A 17 -3.95 -7.88 -16.74
N THR A 18 -4.61 -8.50 -15.76
CA THR A 18 -4.11 -8.60 -14.38
C THR A 18 -2.82 -9.42 -14.28
N ARG A 19 -2.70 -10.55 -14.99
CA ARG A 19 -1.43 -11.31 -15.04
C ARG A 19 -0.30 -10.56 -15.73
N ARG A 20 -0.59 -9.82 -16.81
CA ARG A 20 0.42 -9.00 -17.49
C ARG A 20 0.86 -7.82 -16.64
N ALA A 21 -0.07 -7.17 -15.94
CA ALA A 21 0.23 -6.13 -14.98
C ALA A 21 1.06 -6.67 -13.80
N ALA A 22 0.70 -7.83 -13.25
CA ALA A 22 1.46 -8.48 -12.19
C ALA A 22 2.86 -8.92 -12.66
N GLY A 23 3.00 -9.44 -13.88
CA GLY A 23 4.29 -9.82 -14.46
C GLY A 23 5.18 -8.62 -14.78
N TRP A 24 4.60 -7.52 -15.25
CA TRP A 24 5.29 -6.24 -15.46
C TRP A 24 5.73 -5.61 -14.13
N LEU A 25 4.87 -5.69 -13.11
CA LEU A 25 5.22 -5.29 -11.74
C LEU A 25 6.38 -6.15 -11.24
N TRP A 26 6.35 -7.47 -11.47
CA TRP A 26 7.36 -8.38 -10.96
C TRP A 26 8.74 -8.15 -11.60
N THR A 27 8.75 -7.91 -12.91
CA THR A 27 9.99 -7.65 -13.67
C THR A 27 10.61 -6.31 -13.31
N ARG A 28 9.80 -5.27 -13.04
CA ARG A 28 10.32 -3.99 -12.50
C ARG A 28 10.85 -4.10 -11.07
N LEU A 29 10.28 -4.98 -10.26
CA LEU A 29 10.69 -5.19 -8.86
C LEU A 29 11.95 -6.07 -8.71
N THR A 30 12.43 -6.74 -9.78
CA THR A 30 13.53 -7.71 -9.71
C THR A 30 14.82 -7.30 -10.43
N GLY A 31 14.79 -6.26 -11.28
CA GLY A 31 15.87 -5.96 -12.24
C GLY A 31 17.00 -5.02 -11.81
N SER A 32 16.95 -4.34 -10.67
CA SER A 32 18.00 -3.36 -10.28
C SER A 32 17.89 -3.02 -8.81
N SER A 33 18.79 -3.49 -7.93
CA SER A 33 18.77 -3.29 -6.45
C SER A 33 17.66 -2.35 -5.94
N PRO A 34 16.39 -2.83 -5.89
CA PRO A 34 15.23 -1.94 -6.05
C PRO A 34 14.60 -1.48 -4.74
N LEU A 35 15.10 -1.99 -3.62
CA LEU A 35 14.56 -1.77 -2.28
C LEU A 35 15.32 -0.67 -1.54
N ARG A 36 15.65 0.43 -2.22
CA ARG A 36 16.01 1.68 -1.55
C ARG A 36 14.72 2.47 -1.34
N PRO A 37 14.13 2.47 -0.13
CA PRO A 37 12.87 3.16 0.12
C PRO A 37 12.99 4.69 -0.03
N THR A 38 14.21 5.24 0.08
CA THR A 38 14.53 6.64 -0.20
C THR A 38 14.68 6.98 -1.69
N ALA A 39 14.70 5.96 -2.57
CA ALA A 39 14.75 6.10 -4.02
C ALA A 39 13.38 5.77 -4.66
N GLY A 40 13.34 4.91 -5.68
CA GLY A 40 12.11 4.52 -6.37
C GLY A 40 11.19 3.59 -5.56
N GLY A 41 11.72 2.84 -4.60
CA GLY A 41 10.96 1.85 -3.83
C GLY A 41 9.84 2.47 -2.98
N GLY A 42 10.05 3.67 -2.43
CA GLY A 42 9.02 4.39 -1.70
C GLY A 42 7.81 4.78 -2.56
N LEU A 43 8.04 5.23 -3.80
CA LEU A 43 6.95 5.55 -4.73
C LEU A 43 6.18 4.30 -5.18
N ALA A 44 6.88 3.18 -5.36
CA ALA A 44 6.22 1.90 -5.62
C ALA A 44 5.29 1.51 -4.47
N LEU A 45 5.71 1.70 -3.20
CA LEU A 45 4.86 1.43 -2.04
C LEU A 45 3.64 2.36 -1.96
N VAL A 46 3.78 3.64 -2.33
CA VAL A 46 2.63 4.56 -2.46
C VAL A 46 1.65 4.03 -3.50
N ALA A 47 2.13 3.63 -4.68
CA ALA A 47 1.29 3.09 -5.74
C ALA A 47 0.59 1.79 -5.33
N VAL A 48 1.30 0.89 -4.64
CA VAL A 48 0.71 -0.35 -4.08
C VAL A 48 -0.36 -0.02 -3.05
N SER A 49 -0.08 0.90 -2.12
CA SER A 49 -1.06 1.34 -1.11
C SER A 49 -2.31 1.95 -1.77
N ALA A 50 -2.15 2.78 -2.79
CA ALA A 50 -3.27 3.34 -3.55
C ALA A 50 -4.07 2.26 -4.28
N ALA A 51 -3.40 1.29 -4.91
CA ALA A 51 -4.07 0.18 -5.60
C ALA A 51 -4.88 -0.69 -4.63
N VAL A 52 -4.34 -0.99 -3.45
CA VAL A 52 -5.06 -1.71 -2.39
C VAL A 52 -6.28 -0.91 -1.94
N SER A 53 -6.14 0.39 -1.70
CA SER A 53 -7.28 1.26 -1.33
C SER A 53 -8.36 1.29 -2.40
N LEU A 54 -8.01 1.41 -3.68
CA LEU A 54 -8.99 1.42 -4.78
C LEU A 54 -9.69 0.07 -4.93
N ALA A 55 -8.95 -1.03 -4.83
CA ALA A 55 -9.53 -2.37 -4.86
C ALA A 55 -10.49 -2.59 -3.69
N ALA A 56 -10.10 -2.14 -2.48
CA ALA A 56 -10.90 -2.27 -1.28
C ALA A 56 -12.16 -1.40 -1.31
N ALA A 57 -12.11 -0.20 -1.91
CA ALA A 57 -13.27 0.68 -2.04
C ALA A 57 -14.42 0.06 -2.84
N GLY A 58 -14.13 -0.85 -3.78
CA GLY A 58 -15.16 -1.60 -4.51
C GLY A 58 -15.73 -2.80 -3.75
N LEU A 59 -15.10 -3.20 -2.64
CA LEU A 59 -15.49 -4.36 -1.85
C LEU A 59 -16.14 -3.98 -0.51
N LEU A 60 -15.82 -2.80 0.01
CA LEU A 60 -16.23 -2.32 1.32
C LEU A 60 -17.45 -1.38 1.19
N GLY A 61 -18.31 -1.37 2.21
CA GLY A 61 -19.48 -0.47 2.27
C GLY A 61 -19.09 1.00 2.45
N GLU A 62 -20.08 1.89 2.66
CA GLU A 62 -19.84 3.34 2.82
C GLU A 62 -19.07 3.71 4.10
N THR A 63 -19.11 2.83 5.11
CA THR A 63 -18.41 3.02 6.38
C THR A 63 -17.57 1.80 6.75
N LEU A 64 -16.42 2.06 7.38
CA LEU A 64 -15.50 1.06 7.92
C LEU A 64 -15.49 1.09 9.43
N ARG A 65 -15.48 -0.08 10.04
CA ARG A 65 -15.19 -0.24 11.46
C ARG A 65 -13.70 0.04 11.69
N ILE A 66 -13.42 1.06 12.50
CA ILE A 66 -12.06 1.48 12.90
C ILE A 66 -11.74 1.11 14.36
N ARG A 67 -12.77 0.78 15.15
CA ARG A 67 -12.61 0.29 16.51
C ARG A 67 -13.35 -1.02 16.70
N TRP A 68 -12.64 -2.05 17.13
CA TRP A 68 -13.22 -3.30 17.58
C TRP A 68 -13.39 -3.25 19.10
N SER A 69 -14.56 -3.63 19.59
CA SER A 69 -14.86 -3.61 21.02
C SER A 69 -14.01 -4.69 21.70
N VAL A 70 -13.09 -4.27 22.57
CA VAL A 70 -12.38 -5.16 23.50
C VAL A 70 -12.81 -4.76 24.91
N GLY A 71 -13.62 -5.59 25.57
CA GLY A 71 -14.15 -5.33 26.91
C GLY A 71 -15.51 -4.61 26.96
N THR A 72 -15.79 -3.94 28.09
CA THR A 72 -17.13 -3.49 28.52
C THR A 72 -17.58 -2.12 28.00
N TYR A 73 -16.99 -1.56 26.92
CA TYR A 73 -17.33 -0.19 26.46
C TYR A 73 -17.74 -0.10 24.97
N TYR A 74 -18.95 0.46 24.77
CA TYR A 74 -19.65 0.97 23.58
C TYR A 74 -19.07 0.63 22.20
N GLY A 75 -19.43 -0.56 21.69
CA GLY A 75 -19.66 -0.86 20.27
C GLY A 75 -18.53 -0.59 19.25
N PRO A 76 -18.76 -0.98 17.99
CA PRO A 76 -17.92 -0.55 16.88
C PRO A 76 -18.01 0.96 16.64
N GLU A 77 -16.86 1.61 16.44
CA GLU A 77 -16.80 2.97 15.90
C GLU A 77 -16.50 2.91 14.41
N TYR A 78 -17.17 3.77 13.63
CA TYR A 78 -17.14 3.75 12.17
C TYR A 78 -16.58 5.05 11.59
N ALA A 79 -15.81 4.93 10.51
CA ALA A 79 -15.32 6.05 9.71
C ALA A 79 -15.78 5.91 8.26
N PRO A 80 -15.95 7.01 7.51
CA PRO A 80 -16.22 6.96 6.08
C PRO A 80 -15.11 6.19 5.35
N THR A 81 -15.49 5.18 4.56
CA THR A 81 -14.58 4.26 3.88
C THR A 81 -13.58 4.99 3.00
N THR A 82 -14.05 5.99 2.26
CA THR A 82 -13.23 6.80 1.36
C THR A 82 -12.14 7.56 2.10
N ILE A 83 -12.47 8.16 3.25
CA ILE A 83 -11.51 8.90 4.08
C ILE A 83 -10.46 7.95 4.66
N ALA A 84 -10.90 6.83 5.24
CA ALA A 84 -10.02 5.85 5.86
C ALA A 84 -9.05 5.22 4.84
N LEU A 85 -9.56 4.83 3.66
CA LEU A 85 -8.71 4.26 2.61
C LEU A 85 -7.79 5.28 1.94
N ALA A 86 -8.20 6.55 1.82
CA ALA A 86 -7.35 7.60 1.29
C ALA A 86 -6.20 7.97 2.25
N ALA A 87 -6.40 7.81 3.57
CA ALA A 87 -5.38 8.14 4.57
C ALA A 87 -4.10 7.30 4.39
N PHE A 88 -4.19 6.02 4.02
CA PHE A 88 -3.02 5.15 3.88
C PHE A 88 -2.02 5.58 2.81
N PRO A 89 -2.39 5.76 1.52
CA PRO A 89 -1.45 6.22 0.51
C PRO A 89 -0.90 7.61 0.82
N ILE A 90 -1.68 8.48 1.48
CA ILE A 90 -1.21 9.79 1.96
C ILE A 90 -0.14 9.60 3.05
N LEU A 91 -0.38 8.78 4.06
CA LEU A 91 0.58 8.50 5.14
C LEU A 91 1.87 7.88 4.61
N VAL A 92 1.77 6.94 3.66
CA VAL A 92 2.94 6.35 3.00
C VAL A 92 3.70 7.42 2.22
N ALA A 93 3.01 8.29 1.46
CA ALA A 93 3.65 9.36 0.70
C ALA A 93 4.36 10.38 1.61
N VAL A 94 3.71 10.77 2.71
CA VAL A 94 4.30 11.66 3.73
C VAL A 94 5.52 11.01 4.37
N ALA A 95 5.44 9.73 4.74
CA ALA A 95 6.58 9.00 5.31
C ALA A 95 7.75 8.94 4.32
N VAL A 96 7.50 8.57 3.06
CA VAL A 96 8.52 8.57 2.00
C VAL A 96 9.15 9.96 1.85
N GLY A 97 8.34 11.03 1.81
CA GLY A 97 8.82 12.40 1.73
C GLY A 97 9.70 12.80 2.92
N ALA A 98 9.25 12.52 4.14
CA ALA A 98 9.98 12.79 5.37
C ALA A 98 11.33 12.06 5.41
N PHE A 99 11.35 10.77 5.06
CA PHE A 99 12.57 9.98 5.04
C PHE A 99 13.54 10.39 3.92
N ARG A 100 13.05 10.89 2.79
CA ARG A 100 13.91 11.48 1.75
C ARG A 100 14.53 12.80 2.22
N GLY A 101 13.73 13.64 2.87
CA GLY A 101 14.21 14.88 3.49
C GLY A 101 15.29 14.62 4.53
N LEU A 102 15.04 13.70 5.45
CA LEU A 102 15.99 13.32 6.49
C LEU A 102 17.27 12.70 5.91
N ALA A 103 17.16 11.85 4.88
CA ALA A 103 18.34 11.32 4.18
C ALA A 103 19.18 12.44 3.55
N ASN A 104 18.56 13.46 2.94
CA ASN A 104 19.28 14.60 2.36
C ASN A 104 19.99 15.45 3.42
N VAL A 105 19.43 15.57 4.62
CA VAL A 105 20.07 16.27 5.74
C VAL A 105 21.26 15.46 6.27
N LEU A 106 21.07 14.16 6.47
CA LEU A 106 22.11 13.25 6.98
C LEU A 106 23.33 13.15 6.04
N VAL A 107 23.12 13.20 4.72
CA VAL A 107 24.21 13.21 3.73
C VAL A 107 25.11 14.45 3.90
N ARG A 108 24.59 15.56 4.43
CA ARG A 108 25.37 16.79 4.64
C ARG A 108 26.24 16.76 5.91
N THR A 109 26.04 15.78 6.80
CA THR A 109 26.65 15.77 8.14
C THR A 109 27.80 14.77 8.33
N GLU A 110 28.42 14.25 7.25
CA GLU A 110 29.56 13.30 7.30
C GLU A 110 29.35 12.03 8.17
N ALA A 111 28.10 11.70 8.52
CA ALA A 111 27.76 10.48 9.24
C ALA A 111 27.71 9.29 8.26
N GLY A 112 28.89 8.73 8.06
CA GLY A 112 29.28 7.40 7.55
C GLY A 112 28.25 6.49 6.86
N ASP A 113 28.67 5.95 5.72
CA ASP A 113 28.06 4.84 4.96
C ASP A 113 27.61 3.62 5.80
N ARG A 114 28.11 3.46 7.03
CA ARG A 114 27.77 2.35 7.94
C ARG A 114 26.38 2.49 8.59
N GLU A 115 25.89 3.71 8.82
CA GLU A 115 24.56 3.95 9.40
C GLU A 115 23.44 3.95 8.34
N ARG A 116 23.81 4.14 7.08
CA ARG A 116 22.88 4.19 5.95
C ARG A 116 22.04 2.92 5.81
N GLY A 117 22.62 1.75 6.06
CA GLY A 117 21.90 0.47 6.01
C GLY A 117 20.83 0.34 7.09
N HIS A 118 21.12 0.77 8.33
CA HIS A 118 20.16 0.77 9.43
C HIS A 118 19.01 1.74 9.18
N TYR A 119 19.33 2.91 8.63
CA TYR A 119 18.34 3.88 8.21
C TYR A 119 17.42 3.33 7.11
N GLU A 120 17.98 2.78 6.03
CA GLU A 120 17.18 2.20 4.94
C GLU A 120 16.28 1.05 5.44
N LEU A 121 16.77 0.21 6.35
CA LEU A 121 15.98 -0.84 6.98
C LEU A 121 14.84 -0.26 7.82
N ALA A 122 15.11 0.73 8.68
CA ALA A 122 14.10 1.38 9.51
C ALA A 122 12.99 2.02 8.65
N VAL A 123 13.36 2.70 7.57
CA VAL A 123 12.40 3.26 6.60
C VAL A 123 11.54 2.14 6.00
N LEU A 124 12.16 1.06 5.51
CA LEU A 124 11.44 -0.06 4.93
C LEU A 124 10.45 -0.67 5.94
N THR A 125 10.88 -0.86 7.19
CA THR A 125 10.05 -1.40 8.27
C THR A 125 8.83 -0.54 8.53
N VAL A 126 8.99 0.79 8.59
CA VAL A 126 7.87 1.72 8.79
C VAL A 126 6.88 1.65 7.62
N LEU A 127 7.38 1.72 6.37
CA LEU A 127 6.51 1.69 5.20
C LEU A 127 5.78 0.34 5.04
N LEU A 128 6.47 -0.77 5.31
CA LEU A 128 5.87 -2.10 5.29
C LEU A 128 4.82 -2.24 6.38
N SER A 129 5.09 -1.71 7.59
CA SER A 129 4.13 -1.73 8.70
C SER A 129 2.85 -0.99 8.34
N LEU A 130 2.95 0.19 7.70
CA LEU A 130 1.78 0.92 7.20
C LEU A 130 0.97 0.09 6.21
N LEU A 131 1.63 -0.60 5.29
CA LEU A 131 0.97 -1.46 4.30
C LEU A 131 0.30 -2.68 4.96
N VAL A 132 0.97 -3.32 5.93
CA VAL A 132 0.40 -4.44 6.68
C VAL A 132 -0.84 -3.99 7.45
N ILE A 133 -0.77 -2.85 8.15
CA ILE A 133 -1.92 -2.27 8.87
C ILE A 133 -3.08 -2.00 7.91
N GLN A 134 -2.81 -1.44 6.73
CA GLN A 134 -3.83 -1.20 5.70
C GLN A 134 -4.52 -2.51 5.29
N VAL A 135 -3.75 -3.54 4.97
CA VAL A 135 -4.29 -4.85 4.55
C VAL A 135 -5.07 -5.49 5.68
N THR A 136 -4.57 -5.46 6.91
CA THR A 136 -5.27 -5.98 8.09
C THR A 136 -6.59 -5.25 8.33
N LEU A 137 -6.63 -3.92 8.22
CA LEU A 137 -7.85 -3.13 8.34
C LEU A 137 -8.90 -3.55 7.28
N VAL A 138 -8.46 -3.71 6.03
CA VAL A 138 -9.34 -4.14 4.92
C VAL A 138 -9.89 -5.53 5.20
N LEU A 139 -9.03 -6.50 5.53
CA LEU A 139 -9.45 -7.87 5.81
C LEU A 139 -10.40 -7.93 7.01
N ALA A 140 -10.11 -7.20 8.08
CA ALA A 140 -10.95 -7.17 9.28
C ALA A 140 -12.33 -6.48 9.08
N ASN A 141 -12.55 -5.85 7.93
CA ASN A 141 -13.84 -5.28 7.53
C ASN A 141 -14.53 -6.07 6.41
N LEU A 142 -13.89 -7.11 5.87
CA LEU A 142 -14.50 -8.05 4.92
C LEU A 142 -15.11 -9.28 5.61
N TRP A 143 -14.70 -9.54 6.85
CA TRP A 143 -15.19 -10.61 7.73
C TRP A 143 -15.97 -10.02 8.91
#